data_AF-A0A7K3GUH0-F1
#
_entry.id   AF-A0A7K3GUH0-F1
#
_cell.length_a   1.000
_cell.length_b   1.000
_cell.length_c   1.000
_cell.angle_alpha   90.00
_cell.angle_beta   90.00
_cell.angle_gamma   90.00
#
_symmetry.space_group_name_H-M   'P 1'
#
loop_
_entity.id
_entity.type
_entity.pdbx_description
1 polymer ?
#
loop_
_entity_poly.entity_id
_entity_poly.type
_entity_poly.pdbx_seq_one_letter_code
_entity_poly.pdbx_strand_id
1 'polypeptide(L)'
;QAARALRPVLGRLAGVPMPAEALYEAAARWDLELAAAEAVLADRNTVVRLVAEPGPAGADAIHATVLGLALRGLRTDLLIANRVLPEEVPADSWLTGPLAQQRKTLEEWRGAYDVRALAHLGRDPRGTDDLAALGAPGTGPAVTPVEWPVTDRLAEDGVLVWRIPLPGAVREELDLVRRGDELVVAAGPFRRIVPLPSALRRCTVDGAALREGTLAVRFAPDPQLWPRGR
;
A
#
# COMPACT_ATOMS: atom_id res chain seq x y z
N GLN A 1 0.15 -26.62 -23.50
CA GLN A 1 1.38 -26.70 -24.32
C GLN A 1 1.16 -26.70 -25.85
N ALA A 2 -0.07 -26.84 -26.37
CA ALA A 2 -0.32 -26.81 -27.82
C ALA A 2 -0.48 -25.42 -28.46
N ALA A 3 -0.74 -24.35 -27.70
CA ALA A 3 -0.99 -23.01 -28.25
C ALA A 3 0.27 -22.20 -28.60
N ARG A 4 1.47 -22.62 -28.16
CA ARG A 4 2.75 -21.91 -28.42
C ARG A 4 3.36 -22.22 -29.79
N ALA A 5 2.96 -23.30 -30.44
CA ALA A 5 3.56 -23.76 -31.69
C ALA A 5 2.96 -23.13 -32.98
N LEU A 6 1.82 -22.43 -32.88
CA LEU A 6 1.06 -21.96 -34.05
C LEU A 6 1.29 -20.49 -34.44
N ARG A 7 2.03 -19.71 -33.64
CA ARG A 7 2.21 -18.27 -33.86
C ARG A 7 3.08 -17.85 -35.07
N PRO A 8 4.13 -18.58 -35.49
CA PRO A 8 4.95 -18.14 -36.62
C PRO A 8 4.26 -18.27 -37.99
N VAL A 9 3.10 -18.94 -38.06
CA VAL A 9 2.43 -19.26 -39.33
C VAL A 9 1.34 -18.25 -39.69
N LEU A 10 0.70 -17.62 -38.71
CA LEU A 10 -0.38 -16.64 -38.97
C LEU A 10 0.15 -15.27 -39.46
N GLY A 11 1.35 -14.84 -39.05
CA GLY A 11 1.93 -13.57 -39.50
C GLY A 11 2.33 -13.56 -40.98
N ARG A 12 2.68 -14.72 -41.55
CA ARG A 12 3.05 -14.83 -42.97
C ARG A 12 1.87 -14.71 -43.94
N LEU A 13 0.63 -14.86 -43.48
CA LEU A 13 -0.58 -14.77 -44.31
C LEU A 13 -1.21 -13.35 -44.34
N ALA A 14 -0.78 -12.43 -43.46
CA ALA A 14 -1.40 -11.11 -43.32
C ALA A 14 -0.51 -9.91 -43.68
N GLY A 15 0.74 -10.11 -44.12
CA GLY A 15 1.64 -9.02 -44.51
C GLY A 15 2.04 -8.06 -43.38
N VAL A 16 1.76 -8.43 -42.12
CA VAL A 16 2.09 -7.62 -40.94
C VAL A 16 3.52 -7.97 -40.51
N PRO A 17 4.47 -7.01 -40.49
CA PRO A 17 5.81 -7.27 -39.99
C PRO A 17 5.74 -7.70 -38.52
N MET A 18 6.26 -8.88 -38.23
CA MET A 18 6.31 -9.40 -36.87
C MET A 18 7.43 -8.72 -36.09
N PRO A 19 7.23 -8.45 -34.78
CA PRO A 19 8.32 -8.02 -33.90
C PRO A 19 9.49 -9.00 -33.97
N ALA A 20 10.72 -8.49 -33.90
CA ALA A 20 11.93 -9.32 -33.87
C ALA A 20 11.90 -10.28 -32.68
N GLU A 21 12.46 -11.48 -32.84
CA GLU A 21 12.53 -12.52 -31.79
C GLU A 21 13.11 -11.99 -30.47
N ALA A 22 14.14 -11.14 -30.56
CA ALA A 22 14.75 -10.47 -29.41
C ALA A 22 13.76 -9.65 -28.57
N LEU A 23 12.68 -9.09 -29.16
CA LEU A 23 11.66 -8.36 -28.40
C LEU A 23 10.82 -9.30 -27.54
N TYR A 24 10.52 -10.50 -28.02
CA TYR A 24 9.79 -11.51 -27.25
C TYR A 24 10.63 -12.09 -26.12
N GLU A 25 11.91 -12.34 -26.38
CA GLU A 25 12.86 -12.78 -25.35
C GLU A 25 13.03 -11.72 -24.26
N ALA A 26 13.16 -10.45 -24.65
CA ALA A 26 13.22 -9.34 -23.70
C ALA A 26 11.95 -9.23 -22.85
N ALA A 27 10.76 -9.34 -23.47
CA ALA A 27 9.49 -9.34 -22.75
C ALA A 27 9.39 -10.50 -21.76
N ALA A 28 9.75 -11.72 -22.18
CA ALA A 28 9.71 -12.90 -21.32
C ALA A 28 10.68 -12.79 -20.12
N ARG A 29 11.86 -12.18 -20.32
CA ARG A 29 12.79 -11.90 -19.23
C ARG A 29 12.20 -10.90 -18.24
N TRP A 30 11.61 -9.81 -18.73
CA TRP A 30 10.96 -8.82 -17.87
C TRP A 30 9.77 -9.40 -17.11
N ASP A 31 8.94 -10.25 -17.74
CA ASP A 31 7.85 -10.94 -17.05
C ASP A 31 8.37 -11.75 -15.86
N LEU A 32 9.50 -12.46 -16.04
CA LEU A 32 10.11 -13.25 -14.97
C LEU A 32 10.69 -12.37 -13.85
N GLU A 33 11.43 -11.32 -14.20
CA GLU A 33 12.06 -10.41 -13.24
C GLU A 33 11.02 -9.62 -12.44
N LEU A 34 9.96 -9.13 -13.11
CA LEU A 34 8.86 -8.42 -12.46
C LEU A 34 8.03 -9.36 -11.58
N ALA A 35 7.76 -10.58 -12.02
CA ALA A 35 7.07 -11.57 -11.20
C ALA A 35 7.87 -11.92 -9.94
N ALA A 36 9.21 -11.99 -10.03
CA ALA A 36 10.06 -12.20 -8.87
C ALA A 36 10.01 -11.01 -7.89
N ALA A 37 10.03 -9.78 -8.39
CA ALA A 37 9.89 -8.58 -7.56
C ALA A 37 8.49 -8.51 -6.90
N GLU A 38 7.43 -8.82 -7.66
CA GLU A 38 6.07 -8.90 -7.14
C GLU A 38 5.94 -9.97 -6.05
N ALA A 39 6.55 -11.14 -6.23
CA ALA A 39 6.53 -12.21 -5.24
C ALA A 39 7.17 -11.78 -3.91
N VAL A 40 8.28 -11.02 -3.94
CA VAL A 40 8.89 -10.47 -2.72
C VAL A 40 7.93 -9.47 -2.07
N LEU A 41 7.36 -8.53 -2.83
CA LEU A 41 6.46 -7.52 -2.27
C LEU A 41 5.15 -8.10 -1.73
N ALA A 42 4.62 -9.15 -2.36
CA ALA A 42 3.39 -9.82 -1.96
C ALA A 42 3.62 -10.88 -0.88
N ASP A 43 4.87 -11.22 -0.53
CA ASP A 43 5.15 -12.19 0.52
C ASP A 43 4.61 -11.70 1.86
N ARG A 44 3.88 -12.57 2.56
CA ARG A 44 3.32 -12.30 3.89
C ARG A 44 4.38 -11.94 4.94
N ASN A 45 5.65 -12.25 4.68
CA ASN A 45 6.82 -11.96 5.52
C ASN A 45 7.60 -10.72 5.07
N THR A 46 7.17 -9.99 4.04
CA THR A 46 7.68 -8.65 3.69
C THR A 46 7.01 -7.56 4.51
N VAL A 47 7.78 -6.78 5.27
CA VAL A 47 7.33 -5.59 6.02
C VAL A 47 7.95 -4.33 5.44
N VAL A 48 7.26 -3.20 5.57
CA VAL A 48 7.79 -1.88 5.27
C VAL A 48 8.00 -1.10 6.56
N ARG A 49 9.24 -0.69 6.82
CA ARG A 49 9.54 0.21 7.93
C ARG A 49 9.62 1.64 7.43
N LEU A 50 8.88 2.53 8.08
CA LEU A 50 8.87 3.94 7.73
C LEU A 50 10.00 4.66 8.47
N VAL A 51 10.67 5.58 7.79
CA VAL A 51 11.71 6.43 8.40
C VAL A 51 11.47 7.85 7.94
N ALA A 52 11.28 8.77 8.88
CA ALA A 52 11.09 10.18 8.58
C ALA A 52 11.65 11.06 9.70
N GLU A 53 12.07 12.27 9.34
CA GLU A 53 12.39 13.30 10.33
C GLU A 53 11.08 13.93 10.84
N PRO A 54 10.86 14.06 12.16
CA PRO A 54 9.64 14.66 12.68
C PRO A 54 9.59 16.14 12.30
N GLY A 55 8.50 16.54 11.66
CA GLY A 55 8.27 17.89 11.17
C GLY A 55 7.18 17.87 10.10
N PRO A 56 6.76 19.04 9.58
CA PRO A 56 5.62 19.13 8.67
C PRO A 56 5.82 18.31 7.40
N ALA A 57 6.97 18.46 6.73
CA ALA A 57 7.28 17.70 5.52
C ALA A 57 7.37 16.18 5.80
N GLY A 58 7.89 15.78 6.95
CA GLY A 58 7.90 14.38 7.37
C GLY A 58 6.49 13.85 7.61
N ALA A 59 5.63 14.63 8.27
CA ALA A 59 4.24 14.26 8.53
C ALA A 59 3.46 14.08 7.20
N ASP A 60 3.60 15.01 6.26
CA ASP A 60 3.00 14.92 4.93
C ASP A 60 3.49 13.68 4.17
N ALA A 61 4.79 13.42 4.20
CA ALA A 61 5.40 12.26 3.56
C ALA A 61 4.91 10.93 4.17
N ILE A 62 4.81 10.85 5.50
CA ILE A 62 4.27 9.67 6.19
C ILE A 62 2.81 9.46 5.82
N HIS A 63 1.99 10.51 5.84
CA HIS A 63 0.58 10.41 5.46
C HIS A 63 0.40 9.87 4.04
N ALA A 64 1.08 10.46 3.05
CA ALA A 64 1.02 10.00 1.67
C ALA A 64 1.55 8.56 1.51
N THR A 65 2.66 8.24 2.16
CA THR A 65 3.28 6.90 2.06
C THR A 65 2.39 5.84 2.66
N VAL A 66 1.80 6.08 3.84
CA VAL A 66 0.89 5.14 4.51
C VAL A 66 -0.34 4.87 3.64
N LEU A 67 -0.95 5.89 3.05
CA LEU A 67 -2.08 5.71 2.14
C LEU A 67 -1.70 4.85 0.92
N GLY A 68 -0.57 5.15 0.29
CA GLY A 68 -0.07 4.40 -0.87
C GLY A 68 0.23 2.94 -0.55
N LEU A 69 0.90 2.67 0.59
CA LEU A 69 1.20 1.31 1.05
C LEU A 69 -0.07 0.53 1.39
N ALA A 70 -1.01 1.16 2.09
CA ALA A 70 -2.31 0.55 2.42
C ALA A 70 -3.09 0.18 1.15
N LEU A 71 -3.14 1.09 0.17
CA LEU A 71 -3.76 0.80 -1.13
C LEU A 71 -3.09 -0.40 -1.82
N ARG A 72 -1.77 -0.57 -1.67
CA ARG A 72 -1.01 -1.72 -2.20
C ARG A 72 -1.07 -2.97 -1.34
N GLY A 73 -1.73 -2.93 -0.17
CA GLY A 73 -1.79 -4.05 0.77
C GLY A 73 -0.44 -4.36 1.42
N LEU A 74 0.48 -3.39 1.43
CA LEU A 74 1.78 -3.53 2.08
C LEU A 74 1.67 -3.13 3.54
N ARG A 75 2.23 -3.97 4.41
CA ARG A 75 2.17 -3.77 5.86
C ARG A 75 3.31 -2.88 6.34
N THR A 76 2.99 -1.97 7.25
CA THR A 76 3.96 -1.19 7.98
C THR A 76 4.11 -1.71 9.41
N ASP A 77 5.35 -1.83 9.90
CA ASP A 77 5.61 -2.33 11.26
C ASP A 77 5.90 -1.22 12.27
N LEU A 78 6.78 -0.30 11.89
CA LEU A 78 7.34 0.71 12.78
C LEU A 78 7.57 2.01 12.01
N LEU A 79 7.35 3.14 12.68
CA LEU A 79 7.82 4.44 12.25
C LEU A 79 9.06 4.84 13.04
N ILE A 80 10.19 4.92 12.36
CA ILE A 80 11.42 5.48 12.92
C ILE A 80 11.38 7.00 12.73
N ALA A 81 11.22 7.73 13.83
CA ALA A 81 11.45 9.16 13.87
C ALA A 81 12.96 9.41 13.92
N ASN A 82 13.56 9.68 12.77
CA ASN A 82 14.98 9.90 12.64
C ASN A 82 15.35 11.34 13.01
N ARG A 83 16.62 11.57 13.39
CA ARG A 83 17.17 12.92 13.63
C ARG A 83 16.40 13.72 14.70
N VAL A 84 15.96 13.02 15.75
CA VAL A 84 15.31 13.67 16.89
C VAL A 84 16.32 14.52 17.64
N LEU A 85 16.01 15.80 17.78
CA LEU A 85 16.86 16.78 18.46
C LEU A 85 16.87 16.52 19.99
N PRO A 86 17.95 16.88 20.69
CA PRO A 86 18.00 16.79 22.15
C PRO A 86 16.90 17.66 22.79
N GLU A 87 16.24 17.13 23.83
CA GLU A 87 15.13 17.82 24.50
C GLU A 87 15.56 19.04 25.31
N GLU A 88 16.81 19.03 25.78
CA GLU A 88 17.42 20.08 26.59
C GLU A 88 18.30 20.95 25.71
N VAL A 89 17.76 22.08 25.27
CA VAL A 89 18.49 23.14 24.56
C VAL A 89 18.37 24.45 25.35
N PRO A 90 19.37 25.34 25.30
CA PRO A 90 19.27 26.67 25.92
C PRO A 90 18.00 27.41 25.46
N ALA A 91 17.36 28.18 26.35
CA ALA A 91 16.07 28.82 26.08
C ALA A 91 16.08 29.74 24.83
N ASP A 92 17.21 30.37 24.54
CA ASP A 92 17.42 31.26 23.39
C ASP A 92 18.10 30.55 22.20
N SER A 93 18.12 29.21 22.20
CA SER A 93 18.66 28.44 21.09
C SER A 93 17.79 28.61 19.84
N TRP A 94 18.44 28.72 18.68
CA TRP A 94 17.76 28.68 17.38
C TRP A 94 16.96 27.37 17.16
N LEU A 95 17.24 26.33 17.96
CA LEU A 95 16.53 25.06 17.96
C LEU A 95 15.15 25.10 18.65
N THR A 96 14.81 26.15 19.40
CA THR A 96 13.54 26.21 20.15
C THR A 96 12.31 25.99 19.26
N GLY A 97 12.25 26.65 18.09
CA GLY A 97 11.18 26.46 17.12
C GLY A 97 11.13 25.05 16.51
N PRO A 98 12.23 24.57 15.89
CA PRO A 98 12.33 23.21 15.37
C PRO A 98 12.00 22.12 16.41
N LEU A 99 12.44 22.27 17.67
CA LEU A 99 12.16 21.31 18.74
C LEU A 99 10.67 21.28 19.10
N ALA A 100 10.01 22.44 19.17
CA ALA A 100 8.56 22.51 19.39
C ALA A 100 7.79 21.81 18.25
N GLN A 101 8.23 22.01 17.01
CA GLN A 101 7.63 21.36 15.84
C GLN A 101 7.87 19.84 15.85
N GLN A 102 9.08 19.38 16.19
CA GLN A 102 9.37 17.95 16.34
C GLN A 102 8.51 17.32 17.42
N ARG A 103 8.36 17.97 18.58
CA ARG A 103 7.54 17.48 19.69
C ARG A 103 6.08 17.28 19.28
N LYS A 104 5.50 18.28 18.61
CA LYS A 104 4.13 18.19 18.10
C LYS A 104 3.96 17.02 17.13
N THR A 105 4.83 16.90 16.13
CA THR A 105 4.75 15.81 15.15
C THR A 105 4.98 14.44 15.78
N LEU A 106 5.90 14.33 16.75
CA LEU A 106 6.14 13.09 17.49
C LEU A 106 4.93 12.68 18.34
N GLU A 107 4.25 13.62 18.98
CA GLU A 107 3.03 13.37 19.74
C GLU A 107 1.92 12.83 18.83
N GLU A 108 1.69 13.50 17.69
CA GLU A 108 0.72 13.04 16.67
C GLU A 108 1.06 11.63 16.18
N TRP A 109 2.32 11.35 15.86
CA TRP A 109 2.75 10.03 15.39
C TRP A 109 2.58 8.94 16.44
N ARG A 110 2.90 9.20 17.71
CA ARG A 110 2.73 8.22 18.80
C ARG A 110 1.26 7.87 19.05
N GLY A 111 0.33 8.75 18.68
CA GLY A 111 -1.10 8.48 18.73
C GLY A 111 -1.61 7.55 17.63
N ALA A 112 -0.85 7.40 16.53
CA ALA A 112 -1.30 6.69 15.32
C ALA A 112 -0.42 5.48 14.95
N TYR A 113 0.85 5.45 15.37
CA TYR A 113 1.84 4.47 14.96
C TYR A 113 2.65 3.97 16.15
N ASP A 114 3.28 2.79 16.00
CA ASP A 114 4.43 2.43 16.84
C ASP A 114 5.64 3.26 16.40
N VAL A 115 6.20 4.06 17.31
CA VAL A 115 7.24 5.04 16.99
C VAL A 115 8.50 4.78 17.77
N ARG A 116 9.63 4.66 17.05
CA ARG A 116 10.97 4.66 17.66
C ARG A 116 11.74 5.92 17.27
N ALA A 117 12.11 6.72 18.27
CA ALA A 117 12.98 7.87 18.07
C ALA A 117 14.45 7.44 17.94
N LEU A 118 15.16 7.99 16.96
CA LEU A 118 16.62 7.95 16.84
C LEU A 118 17.16 9.37 16.97
N ALA A 119 18.08 9.55 17.92
CA ALA A 119 18.66 10.85 18.21
C ALA A 119 19.53 11.36 17.05
N HIS A 120 19.55 12.67 16.87
CA HIS A 120 20.50 13.35 15.99
C HIS A 120 21.90 13.32 16.63
N LEU A 121 22.89 12.69 15.99
CA LEU A 121 24.27 12.58 16.53
C LEU A 121 25.06 13.89 16.54
N GLY A 122 24.53 14.95 15.92
CA GLY A 122 25.20 16.24 15.74
C GLY A 122 26.23 16.23 14.61
N ARG A 123 26.42 15.09 13.95
CA ARG A 123 27.30 14.85 12.81
C ARG A 123 26.78 13.68 12.00
N ASP A 124 27.29 13.51 10.79
CA ASP A 124 27.02 12.31 10.00
C ASP A 124 27.61 11.07 10.69
N PRO A 125 26.86 9.96 10.80
CA PRO A 125 27.38 8.71 11.33
C PRO A 125 28.55 8.19 10.48
N ARG A 126 29.68 7.86 11.13
CA ARG A 126 30.87 7.29 10.48
C ARG A 126 31.33 6.04 11.21
N GLY A 127 31.31 4.92 10.49
CA GLY A 127 31.76 3.63 11.02
C GLY A 127 30.75 2.98 11.98
N THR A 128 31.13 1.83 12.53
CA THR A 128 30.25 0.96 13.32
C THR A 128 29.87 1.54 14.67
N ASP A 129 30.75 2.35 15.28
CA ASP A 129 30.51 2.93 16.61
C ASP A 129 29.38 3.96 16.59
N ASP A 130 29.36 4.83 15.57
CA ASP A 130 28.27 5.79 15.38
C ASP A 130 26.94 5.05 15.04
N LEU A 131 26.99 3.94 14.30
CA LEU A 131 25.80 3.11 14.05
C LEU A 131 25.27 2.45 15.32
N ALA A 132 26.16 1.96 16.19
CA ALA A 132 25.79 1.42 17.49
C ALA A 132 25.18 2.52 18.38
N ALA A 133 25.74 3.73 18.35
CA ALA A 133 25.23 4.89 19.09
C ALA A 133 23.84 5.34 18.63
N LEU A 134 23.48 5.17 17.35
CA LEU A 134 22.11 5.42 16.87
C LEU A 134 21.09 4.50 17.54
N GLY A 135 21.47 3.27 17.88
CA GLY A 135 20.57 2.31 18.54
C GLY A 135 19.34 1.97 17.69
N ALA A 136 19.51 1.88 16.37
CA ALA A 136 18.41 1.54 15.46
C ALA A 136 17.79 0.19 15.83
N PRO A 137 16.45 0.09 15.91
CA PRO A 137 15.79 -1.16 16.30
C PRO A 137 16.02 -2.23 15.25
N GLY A 138 16.25 -3.46 15.69
CA GLY A 138 16.31 -4.63 14.82
C GLY A 138 14.97 -4.95 14.16
N THR A 139 14.90 -6.07 13.45
CA THR A 139 13.64 -6.60 12.92
C THR A 139 12.77 -7.09 14.09
N GLY A 140 11.53 -6.62 14.16
CA GLY A 140 10.56 -7.02 15.19
C GLY A 140 9.85 -8.35 14.88
N PRO A 141 8.94 -8.81 15.75
CA PRO A 141 8.10 -9.96 15.47
C PRO A 141 7.23 -9.71 14.24
N ALA A 142 6.76 -10.79 13.60
CA ALA A 142 5.93 -10.69 12.41
C ALA A 142 4.62 -9.94 12.70
N VAL A 143 4.34 -8.91 11.91
CA VAL A 143 3.08 -8.14 11.94
C VAL A 143 2.01 -8.85 11.10
N THR A 144 0.75 -8.76 11.50
CA THR A 144 -0.39 -9.31 10.76
C THR A 144 -0.48 -8.72 9.35
N PRO A 145 -0.77 -9.52 8.31
CA PRO A 145 -0.99 -9.03 6.96
C PRO A 145 -2.14 -8.01 6.88
N VAL A 146 -2.05 -7.09 5.92
CA VAL A 146 -3.18 -6.20 5.57
C VAL A 146 -4.19 -7.02 4.77
N GLU A 147 -5.34 -7.31 5.36
CA GLU A 147 -6.43 -8.02 4.70
C GLU A 147 -7.51 -7.07 4.21
N TRP A 148 -8.12 -7.40 3.07
CA TRP A 148 -9.29 -6.71 2.53
C TRP A 148 -10.51 -7.64 2.63
N PRO A 149 -11.09 -7.83 3.83
CA PRO A 149 -12.08 -8.86 4.07
C PRO A 149 -13.41 -8.53 3.39
N VAL A 150 -14.12 -9.58 2.99
CA VAL A 150 -15.53 -9.50 2.56
C VAL A 150 -16.40 -9.97 3.70
N THR A 151 -17.27 -9.09 4.20
CA THR A 151 -18.30 -9.43 5.19
C THR A 151 -19.58 -9.83 4.47
N ASP A 152 -20.11 -11.01 4.80
CA ASP A 152 -21.45 -11.41 4.36
C ASP A 152 -22.51 -10.72 5.23
N ARG A 153 -23.40 -9.96 4.59
CA ARG A 153 -24.57 -9.31 5.23
C ARG A 153 -25.84 -9.58 4.44
N LEU A 154 -25.90 -10.72 3.75
CA LEU A 154 -27.03 -11.06 2.88
C LEU A 154 -28.33 -11.23 3.68
N ALA A 155 -28.26 -11.74 4.91
CA ALA A 155 -29.43 -11.97 5.76
C ALA A 155 -29.99 -10.67 6.35
N GLU A 156 -29.13 -9.69 6.63
CA GLU A 156 -29.49 -8.42 7.26
C GLU A 156 -29.92 -7.37 6.23
N ASP A 157 -29.07 -7.15 5.22
CA ASP A 157 -29.17 -6.00 4.32
C ASP A 157 -29.16 -6.42 2.83
N GLY A 158 -29.09 -7.71 2.53
CA GLY A 158 -29.07 -8.23 1.15
C GLY A 158 -27.77 -7.95 0.38
N VAL A 159 -26.67 -7.62 1.06
CA VAL A 159 -25.40 -7.24 0.42
C VAL A 159 -24.18 -7.97 0.98
N LEU A 160 -23.13 -8.04 0.18
CA LEU A 160 -21.77 -8.33 0.61
C LEU A 160 -21.00 -7.01 0.77
N VAL A 161 -20.13 -6.90 1.76
CA VAL A 161 -19.35 -5.67 2.02
C VAL A 161 -17.86 -5.96 1.94
N TRP A 162 -17.19 -5.38 0.95
CA TRP A 162 -15.74 -5.46 0.84
C TRP A 162 -15.10 -4.28 1.59
N ARG A 163 -14.28 -4.57 2.61
CA ARG A 163 -13.63 -3.57 3.45
C ARG A 163 -12.17 -3.42 3.07
N ILE A 164 -11.77 -2.20 2.75
CA ILE A 164 -10.45 -1.85 2.28
C ILE A 164 -9.87 -0.79 3.23
N PRO A 165 -8.90 -1.14 4.09
CA PRO A 165 -8.22 -0.15 4.93
C PRO A 165 -7.45 0.85 4.06
N LEU A 166 -7.78 2.12 4.20
CA LEU A 166 -7.15 3.27 3.54
C LEU A 166 -6.97 4.41 4.56
N PRO A 167 -6.12 4.22 5.59
CA PRO A 167 -5.84 5.26 6.58
C PRO A 167 -5.34 6.53 5.89
N GLY A 168 -5.89 7.67 6.29
CA GLY A 168 -5.58 8.97 5.68
C GLY A 168 -6.29 9.27 4.36
N ALA A 169 -7.10 8.35 3.83
CA ALA A 169 -7.90 8.66 2.65
C ALA A 169 -8.91 9.78 2.93
N VAL A 170 -9.12 10.63 1.93
CA VAL A 170 -10.11 11.71 1.93
C VAL A 170 -11.15 11.39 0.86
N ARG A 171 -12.43 11.58 1.19
CA ARG A 171 -13.55 11.14 0.32
C ARG A 171 -13.49 11.79 -1.06
N GLU A 172 -13.14 13.06 -1.10
CA GLU A 172 -13.06 13.88 -2.32
C GLU A 172 -11.94 13.43 -3.27
N GLU A 173 -10.98 12.67 -2.76
CA GLU A 173 -9.84 12.13 -3.50
C GLU A 173 -9.97 10.63 -3.79
N LEU A 174 -11.12 10.03 -3.46
CA LEU A 174 -11.43 8.64 -3.75
C LEU A 174 -12.19 8.50 -5.06
N ASP A 175 -11.70 7.62 -5.92
CA ASP A 175 -12.38 7.21 -7.15
C ASP A 175 -12.44 5.68 -7.25
N LEU A 176 -13.60 5.17 -7.68
CA LEU A 176 -13.88 3.74 -7.79
C LEU A 176 -14.50 3.43 -9.13
N VAL A 177 -13.81 2.60 -9.91
CA VAL A 177 -14.31 2.14 -11.21
C VAL A 177 -14.29 0.63 -11.25
N ARG A 178 -15.47 0.02 -11.43
CA ARG A 178 -15.54 -1.41 -11.72
C ARG A 178 -15.29 -1.67 -13.20
N ARG A 179 -14.42 -2.62 -13.51
CA ARG A 179 -14.14 -3.10 -14.86
C ARG A 179 -14.21 -4.64 -14.87
N GLY A 180 -15.36 -5.19 -15.24
CA GLY A 180 -15.56 -6.65 -15.23
C GLY A 180 -15.38 -7.24 -13.82
N ASP A 181 -14.40 -8.14 -13.70
CA ASP A 181 -14.01 -8.82 -12.47
C ASP A 181 -12.93 -8.06 -11.67
N GLU A 182 -12.73 -6.76 -11.96
CA GLU A 182 -11.75 -5.91 -11.28
C GLU A 182 -12.41 -4.66 -10.70
N LEU A 183 -11.84 -4.16 -9.61
CA LEU A 183 -12.10 -2.82 -9.08
C LEU A 183 -10.83 -1.99 -9.21
N VAL A 184 -10.95 -0.86 -9.89
CA VAL A 184 -9.96 0.21 -9.85
C VAL A 184 -10.26 1.06 -8.62
N VAL A 185 -9.28 1.18 -7.74
CA VAL A 185 -9.33 2.03 -6.55
C VAL A 185 -8.28 3.12 -6.70
N ALA A 186 -8.72 4.37 -6.69
CA ALA A 186 -7.87 5.55 -6.64
C ALA A 186 -8.05 6.25 -5.28
N ALA A 187 -6.95 6.69 -4.68
CA ALA A 187 -6.91 7.46 -3.44
C ALA A 187 -5.78 8.48 -3.52
N GLY A 188 -6.13 9.76 -3.64
CA GLY A 188 -5.16 10.82 -3.89
C GLY A 188 -4.35 10.55 -5.18
N PRO A 189 -3.00 10.57 -5.13
CA PRO A 189 -2.17 10.30 -6.30
C PRO A 189 -2.04 8.80 -6.61
N PHE A 190 -2.56 7.92 -5.76
CA PHE A 190 -2.35 6.48 -5.88
C PHE A 190 -3.52 5.81 -6.59
N ARG A 191 -3.19 4.83 -7.43
CA ARG A 191 -4.17 4.00 -8.12
C ARG A 191 -3.73 2.55 -8.10
N ARG A 192 -4.69 1.64 -7.88
CA ARG A 192 -4.50 0.19 -7.96
C ARG A 192 -5.69 -0.46 -8.65
N ILE A 193 -5.40 -1.43 -9.49
CA ILE A 193 -6.40 -2.36 -10.03
C ILE A 193 -6.32 -3.62 -9.18
N VAL A 194 -7.45 -4.03 -8.61
CA VAL A 194 -7.54 -5.23 -7.79
C VAL A 194 -8.58 -6.19 -8.36
N PRO A 195 -8.27 -7.50 -8.45
CA PRO A 195 -9.27 -8.48 -8.82
C PRO A 195 -10.33 -8.57 -7.72
N LEU A 196 -11.60 -8.74 -8.13
CA LEU A 196 -12.69 -8.97 -7.20
C LEU A 196 -12.51 -10.34 -6.53
N PRO A 197 -12.66 -10.41 -5.19
CA PRO A 197 -12.93 -11.65 -4.48
C PRO A 197 -14.03 -12.45 -5.19
N SER A 198 -13.87 -13.76 -5.25
CA SER A 198 -14.74 -14.65 -6.05
C SER A 198 -16.23 -14.46 -5.75
N ALA A 199 -16.60 -14.24 -4.49
CA ALA A 199 -17.97 -13.99 -4.06
C ALA A 199 -18.59 -12.72 -4.67
N LEU A 200 -17.78 -11.71 -5.03
CA LEU A 200 -18.26 -10.42 -5.52
C LEU A 200 -18.41 -10.38 -7.05
N ARG A 201 -17.84 -11.33 -7.78
CA ARG A 201 -17.84 -11.34 -9.26
C ARG A 201 -19.26 -11.44 -9.85
N ARG A 202 -20.18 -12.08 -9.12
CA ARG A 202 -21.60 -12.24 -9.48
C ARG A 202 -22.52 -11.21 -8.82
N CYS A 203 -21.96 -10.15 -8.25
CA CYS A 203 -22.71 -9.04 -7.68
C CYS A 203 -22.63 -7.82 -8.61
N THR A 204 -23.45 -6.80 -8.34
CA THR A 204 -23.32 -5.42 -8.85
C THR A 204 -22.87 -4.50 -7.70
N VAL A 205 -22.24 -3.36 -8.01
CA VAL A 205 -21.87 -2.38 -6.98
C VAL A 205 -23.13 -1.64 -6.54
N ASP A 206 -23.42 -1.68 -5.24
CA ASP A 206 -24.59 -1.04 -4.61
C ASP A 206 -24.24 0.33 -4.02
N GLY A 207 -22.98 0.54 -3.63
CA GLY A 207 -22.49 1.82 -3.15
C GLY A 207 -21.13 1.71 -2.48
N ALA A 208 -20.58 2.84 -2.05
CA ALA A 208 -19.34 2.88 -1.29
C ALA A 208 -19.37 3.98 -0.24
N ALA A 209 -18.72 3.75 0.89
CA ALA A 209 -18.58 4.72 1.96
C ALA A 209 -17.20 4.63 2.62
N LEU A 210 -16.59 5.78 2.91
CA LEU A 210 -15.38 5.87 3.71
C LEU A 210 -15.74 6.27 5.14
N ARG A 211 -15.32 5.46 6.11
CA ARG A 211 -15.50 5.72 7.56
C ARG A 211 -14.24 5.29 8.29
N GLU A 212 -13.71 6.15 9.16
CA GLU A 212 -12.59 5.82 10.06
C GLU A 212 -11.39 5.18 9.33
N GLY A 213 -11.01 5.73 8.18
CA GLY A 213 -9.90 5.20 7.38
C GLY A 213 -10.18 3.84 6.71
N THR A 214 -11.43 3.41 6.63
CA THR A 214 -11.83 2.18 5.94
C THR A 214 -12.88 2.47 4.87
N LEU A 215 -12.57 2.09 3.63
CA LEU A 215 -13.51 2.10 2.52
C LEU A 215 -14.35 0.81 2.55
N ALA A 216 -15.66 0.96 2.67
CA ALA A 216 -16.63 -0.13 2.56
C ALA A 216 -17.33 -0.05 1.20
N VAL A 217 -17.08 -1.01 0.33
CA VAL A 217 -17.77 -1.14 -0.96
C VAL A 217 -18.85 -2.21 -0.82
N ARG A 218 -20.10 -1.81 -1.04
CA ARG A 218 -21.28 -2.68 -0.97
C ARG A 218 -21.55 -3.30 -2.32
N PHE A 219 -21.85 -4.59 -2.32
CA PHE A 219 -22.15 -5.39 -3.48
C PHE A 219 -23.48 -6.11 -3.30
N ALA A 220 -24.43 -5.90 -4.20
CA ALA A 220 -25.71 -6.61 -4.22
C ALA A 220 -25.62 -7.81 -5.18
N PRO A 221 -26.07 -9.01 -4.80
CA PRO A 221 -26.17 -10.15 -5.72
C PRO A 221 -26.90 -9.80 -7.02
N ASP A 222 -26.32 -10.14 -8.17
CA ASP A 222 -27.01 -9.97 -9.46
C ASP A 222 -28.08 -11.08 -9.60
N PRO A 223 -29.39 -10.76 -9.68
CA PRO A 223 -30.45 -11.76 -9.78
C PRO A 223 -30.38 -12.67 -11.03
N GLN A 224 -29.62 -12.28 -12.05
CA GLN A 224 -29.40 -13.05 -13.27
C GLN A 224 -28.26 -14.07 -13.13
N LEU A 225 -27.28 -13.81 -12.26
CA LEU A 225 -26.06 -14.63 -12.11
C LEU A 225 -25.98 -15.37 -10.77
N TRP A 226 -26.73 -14.91 -9.77
CA TRP A 226 -26.72 -15.47 -8.43
C TRP A 226 -27.50 -16.79 -8.36
N PRO A 227 -27.01 -17.79 -7.63
CA PRO A 227 -27.75 -19.04 -7.44
C PRO A 227 -29.11 -18.75 -6.80
N ARG A 228 -30.20 -19.16 -7.45
CA ARG A 228 -31.50 -19.22 -6.81
C ARG A 228 -31.49 -20.43 -5.88
N GLY A 229 -31.92 -20.23 -4.63
CA GLY A 229 -32.06 -21.32 -3.67
C GLY A 229 -32.85 -22.46 -4.30
N ARG A 230 -32.36 -23.69 -4.10
CA ARG A 230 -33.15 -24.90 -4.40
C ARG A 230 -34.29 -25.03 -3.40
#